data_AF-A0AAD5CAE7-F1
#
_entry.id   AF-A0AAD5CAE7-F1
#
_cell.length_a   1.000
_cell.length_b   1.000
_cell.length_c   1.000
_cell.angle_alpha   90.00
_cell.angle_beta   90.00
_cell.angle_gamma   90.00
#
_symmetry.space_group_name_H-M   'P 1'
#
loop_
_entity.id
_entity.type
_entity.pdbx_description
1 polymer ?
#
loop_
_entity_poly.entity_id
_entity_poly.type
_entity_poly.pdbx_seq_one_letter_code
_entity_poly.pdbx_strand_id
1 'polypeptide(L)'
;IKWNQCSTKTYPDRLLKRVNEFEFPAVDIFVTSADPILEPSIITMNTILSLLAVDYPIDKLALYLSDDGCSQLTFYSLVETTKFAKLWVPFCKKYNIQVRAPFRYFTSKSTPLEDDSLEFQHEWKKIKNKYGDLCKKIELAAQRPFTCDPNSDFAIFCDVDRSNHPAIIKVLACPSITIIPLPFVLIVKL
;
A
#
# COMPACT_ATOMS: atom_id res chain seq x y z
N ILE A 1 16.30 -33.85 4.74
CA ILE A 1 17.32 -33.21 3.88
C ILE A 1 18.22 -32.35 4.77
N LYS A 2 19.49 -32.75 4.95
CA LYS A 2 20.56 -31.83 5.37
C LYS A 2 21.85 -32.37 4.80
N TRP A 3 22.23 -31.85 3.63
CA TRP A 3 23.63 -31.87 3.23
C TRP A 3 23.91 -30.69 2.33
N ASN A 4 24.97 -29.95 2.69
CA ASN A 4 25.42 -28.64 2.20
C ASN A 4 24.56 -27.44 2.61
N GLN A 5 24.69 -27.04 3.88
CA GLN A 5 24.14 -25.78 4.36
C GLN A 5 24.95 -24.61 3.78
N CYS A 6 24.44 -24.00 2.71
CA CYS A 6 24.97 -22.76 2.17
C CYS A 6 24.35 -21.56 2.91
N SER A 7 25.17 -20.54 3.20
CA SER A 7 24.71 -19.26 3.70
C SER A 7 24.95 -18.17 2.65
N THR A 8 23.96 -17.31 2.45
CA THR A 8 24.05 -16.17 1.54
C THR A 8 24.12 -14.90 2.36
N LYS A 9 25.09 -14.02 2.05
CA LYS A 9 25.19 -12.68 2.62
C LYS A 9 25.11 -11.65 1.50
N THR A 10 24.14 -10.74 1.59
CA THR A 10 23.98 -9.64 0.64
C THR A 10 24.83 -8.44 1.05
N TYR A 11 25.21 -7.62 0.07
CA TYR A 11 25.97 -6.39 0.28
C TYR A 11 25.40 -5.24 -0.57
N PRO A 12 24.23 -4.68 -0.21
CA PRO A 12 23.55 -3.64 -1.00
C PRO A 12 24.42 -2.41 -1.26
N ASP A 13 25.27 -2.01 -0.30
CA ASP A 13 26.17 -0.85 -0.45
C ASP A 13 27.17 -1.01 -1.61
N ARG A 14 27.51 -2.26 -1.97
CA ARG A 14 28.39 -2.55 -3.11
C ARG A 14 27.64 -2.46 -4.44
N LEU A 15 26.35 -2.75 -4.43
CA LEU A 15 25.48 -2.60 -5.61
C LEU A 15 25.33 -1.12 -5.96
N LEU A 16 24.98 -0.29 -4.97
CA LEU A 16 24.76 1.16 -5.15
C LEU A 16 26.02 1.91 -5.61
N LYS A 17 27.22 1.37 -5.35
CA LYS A 17 28.49 1.92 -5.86
C LYS A 17 28.81 1.57 -7.30
N ARG A 18 28.13 0.57 -7.87
CA ARG A 18 28.45 -0.03 -9.18
C ARG A 18 27.37 0.18 -10.21
N VAL A 19 26.12 0.23 -9.77
CA VAL A 19 24.93 0.31 -10.62
C VAL A 19 24.13 1.51 -10.15
N ASN A 20 23.87 2.43 -11.07
CA ASN A 20 23.00 3.56 -10.77
C ASN A 20 21.54 3.09 -10.66
N GLU A 21 20.74 3.76 -9.84
CA GLU A 21 19.34 3.38 -9.63
C GLU A 21 18.50 3.35 -10.92
N PHE A 22 18.80 4.19 -11.92
CA PHE A 22 18.08 4.19 -13.20
C PHE A 22 18.33 2.91 -14.03
N GLU A 23 19.42 2.20 -13.76
CA GLU A 23 19.78 0.93 -14.38
C GLU A 23 19.10 -0.26 -13.69
N PHE A 24 18.39 -0.03 -12.57
CA PHE A 24 17.66 -1.07 -11.90
C PHE A 24 16.54 -1.63 -12.81
N PRO A 25 16.29 -2.96 -12.75
CA PRO A 25 15.24 -3.58 -13.53
C PRO A 25 13.85 -3.13 -13.04
N ALA A 26 12.85 -3.19 -13.91
CA ALA A 26 11.47 -3.05 -13.46
C ALA A 26 11.09 -4.24 -12.56
N VAL A 27 10.29 -3.98 -11.53
CA VAL A 27 9.80 -4.96 -10.56
C VAL A 27 8.30 -4.84 -10.45
N ASP A 28 7.61 -5.94 -10.75
CA ASP A 28 6.17 -6.10 -10.57
C ASP A 28 5.92 -6.87 -9.29
N ILE A 29 5.08 -6.33 -8.42
CA ILE A 29 4.69 -6.93 -7.15
C ILE A 29 3.22 -7.31 -7.22
N PHE A 30 2.92 -8.57 -6.96
CA PHE A 30 1.56 -9.07 -6.91
C PHE A 30 1.13 -9.33 -5.46
N VAL A 31 -0.02 -8.77 -5.08
CA VAL A 31 -0.72 -9.00 -3.82
C VAL A 31 -2.06 -9.64 -4.17
N THR A 32 -2.40 -10.75 -3.53
CA THR A 32 -3.68 -11.44 -3.71
C THR A 32 -4.50 -11.34 -2.44
N SER A 33 -5.81 -11.12 -2.55
CA SER A 33 -6.75 -11.13 -1.43
C SER A 33 -7.93 -12.02 -1.80
N ALA A 34 -8.33 -12.90 -0.88
CA ALA A 34 -9.37 -13.89 -1.15
C ALA A 34 -10.77 -13.39 -0.77
N ASP A 35 -10.99 -12.98 0.48
CA ASP A 35 -12.28 -12.45 0.93
C ASP A 35 -12.07 -11.53 2.14
N PRO A 36 -12.58 -10.28 2.12
CA PRO A 36 -12.41 -9.36 3.24
C PRO A 36 -13.18 -9.75 4.53
N ILE A 37 -14.10 -10.72 4.46
CA ILE A 37 -14.75 -11.33 5.62
C ILE A 37 -13.78 -12.25 6.36
N LEU A 38 -12.98 -13.02 5.62
CA LEU A 38 -11.99 -13.94 6.20
C LEU A 38 -10.71 -13.20 6.61
N GLU A 39 -10.33 -12.17 5.84
CA GLU A 39 -9.13 -11.37 6.05
C GLU A 39 -9.47 -9.88 6.11
N PRO A 40 -9.39 -9.22 7.27
CA PRO A 40 -9.72 -7.80 7.38
C PRO A 40 -8.94 -6.96 6.36
N SER A 41 -9.64 -6.18 5.53
CA SER A 41 -9.02 -5.41 4.43
C SER A 41 -7.88 -4.51 4.91
N ILE A 42 -7.93 -4.02 6.15
CA ILE A 42 -6.88 -3.18 6.74
C ILE A 42 -5.51 -3.87 6.78
N ILE A 43 -5.45 -5.20 6.89
CA ILE A 43 -4.20 -5.96 6.88
C ILE A 43 -3.58 -5.89 5.48
N THR A 44 -4.37 -6.20 4.45
CA THR A 44 -3.97 -6.07 3.03
C THR A 44 -3.53 -4.64 2.71
N MET A 45 -4.27 -3.63 3.18
CA MET A 45 -3.91 -2.22 2.98
C MET A 45 -2.59 -1.84 3.65
N ASN A 46 -2.28 -2.38 4.82
CA ASN A 46 -0.98 -2.16 5.47
C ASN A 46 0.18 -2.78 4.68
N THR A 47 -0.03 -3.97 4.10
CA THR A 47 0.93 -4.59 3.18
C THR A 47 1.16 -3.70 1.96
N ILE A 48 0.09 -3.21 1.33
CA ILE A 48 0.16 -2.28 0.19
C ILE A 48 0.92 -1.00 0.57
N LEU A 49 0.62 -0.38 1.71
CA LEU A 49 1.33 0.82 2.17
C LEU A 49 2.82 0.57 2.41
N SER A 50 3.17 -0.62 2.92
CA SER A 50 4.56 -1.03 3.09
C SER A 50 5.28 -1.17 1.74
N LEU A 51 4.61 -1.78 0.75
CA LEU A 51 5.15 -2.02 -0.59
C LEU A 51 5.29 -0.72 -1.40
N LEU A 52 4.36 0.22 -1.25
CA LEU A 52 4.45 1.53 -1.90
C LEU A 52 5.57 2.41 -1.32
N ALA A 53 6.00 2.13 -0.09
CA ALA A 53 7.05 2.88 0.60
C ALA A 53 8.42 2.19 0.54
N VAL A 54 8.61 1.16 -0.30
CA VAL A 54 9.90 0.47 -0.48
C VAL A 54 10.92 1.43 -1.10
N ASP A 55 12.19 1.24 -0.75
CA ASP A 55 13.29 2.02 -1.28
C ASP A 55 13.70 1.52 -2.67
N TYR A 56 12.90 1.88 -3.68
CA TYR A 56 13.12 1.55 -5.07
C TYR A 56 12.68 2.70 -5.98
N PRO A 57 13.28 2.86 -7.19
CA PRO A 57 12.85 3.86 -8.15
C PRO A 57 11.38 3.69 -8.52
N ILE A 58 10.65 4.79 -8.47
CA ILE A 58 9.18 4.79 -8.54
C ILE A 58 8.65 4.45 -9.93
N ASP A 59 9.44 4.79 -10.95
CA ASP A 59 9.23 4.47 -12.36
C ASP A 59 9.57 3.02 -12.70
N LYS A 60 10.16 2.28 -11.76
CA LYS A 60 10.56 0.88 -11.91
C LYS A 60 9.73 -0.06 -11.04
N LEU A 61 8.73 0.44 -10.32
CA LEU A 61 7.91 -0.35 -9.42
C LEU A 61 6.45 -0.31 -9.85
N ALA A 62 5.86 -1.48 -10.06
CA ALA A 62 4.42 -1.64 -10.26
C ALA A 62 3.85 -2.60 -9.23
N LEU A 63 2.70 -2.25 -8.66
CA LEU A 63 2.00 -3.02 -7.65
C LEU A 63 0.62 -3.41 -8.19
N TYR A 64 0.33 -4.70 -8.11
CA TYR A 64 -0.91 -5.30 -8.56
C TYR A 64 -1.65 -5.89 -7.37
N LEU A 65 -2.91 -5.50 -7.17
CA LEU A 65 -3.81 -6.16 -6.22
C LEU A 65 -4.81 -7.03 -7.00
N SER A 66 -4.73 -8.34 -6.79
CA SER A 66 -5.75 -9.29 -7.20
C SER A 66 -6.75 -9.52 -6.07
N ASP A 67 -8.04 -9.33 -6.35
CA ASP A 67 -9.12 -9.54 -5.39
C ASP A 67 -10.07 -10.62 -5.92
N ASP A 68 -9.87 -11.86 -5.46
CA ASP A 68 -10.68 -13.01 -5.86
C ASP A 68 -12.10 -12.91 -5.25
N GLY A 69 -12.24 -12.12 -4.18
CA GLY A 69 -13.47 -11.93 -3.44
C GLY A 69 -14.44 -10.97 -4.10
N CYS A 70 -14.04 -10.30 -5.19
CA CYS A 70 -14.92 -9.40 -5.92
C CYS A 70 -15.51 -8.26 -5.07
N SER A 71 -14.80 -7.82 -4.03
CA SER A 71 -15.38 -7.02 -2.95
C SER A 71 -15.27 -5.52 -3.16
N GLN A 72 -16.42 -4.85 -3.07
CA GLN A 72 -16.50 -3.39 -3.02
C GLN A 72 -15.74 -2.81 -1.81
N LEU A 73 -15.67 -3.54 -0.68
CA LEU A 73 -14.91 -3.14 0.50
C LEU A 73 -13.41 -3.12 0.22
N THR A 74 -12.88 -4.13 -0.48
CA THR A 74 -11.46 -4.19 -0.85
C THR A 74 -11.11 -3.01 -1.77
N PHE A 75 -11.93 -2.75 -2.78
CA PHE A 75 -11.73 -1.62 -3.69
C PHE A 75 -11.81 -0.26 -2.97
N TYR A 76 -12.82 -0.04 -2.12
CA TYR A 76 -12.95 1.17 -1.28
C TYR A 76 -11.73 1.37 -0.37
N SER A 77 -11.34 0.31 0.31
CA SER A 77 -10.18 0.32 1.20
C SER A 77 -8.92 0.70 0.44
N LEU A 78 -8.76 0.22 -0.80
CA LEU A 78 -7.61 0.56 -1.63
C LEU A 78 -7.65 2.02 -2.10
N VAL A 79 -8.81 2.55 -2.49
CA VAL A 79 -8.97 3.98 -2.84
C VAL A 79 -8.57 4.87 -1.64
N GLU A 80 -9.09 4.60 -0.45
CA GLU A 80 -8.69 5.37 0.75
C GLU A 80 -7.20 5.18 1.10
N THR A 81 -6.66 3.97 0.89
CA THR A 81 -5.24 3.66 1.09
C THR A 81 -4.35 4.45 0.16
N THR A 82 -4.68 4.57 -1.14
CA THR A 82 -3.89 5.38 -2.08
C THR A 82 -3.88 6.86 -1.71
N LYS A 83 -4.98 7.41 -1.16
CA LYS A 83 -5.02 8.78 -0.64
C LYS A 83 -4.05 8.96 0.53
N PHE A 84 -4.01 8.00 1.47
CA PHE A 84 -3.07 8.04 2.59
C PHE A 84 -1.62 7.79 2.14
N ALA A 85 -1.38 6.93 1.15
CA ALA A 85 -0.05 6.65 0.61
C ALA A 85 0.67 7.91 0.11
N LYS A 86 -0.08 8.88 -0.46
CA LYS A 86 0.47 10.19 -0.86
C LYS A 86 1.07 11.00 0.30
N LEU A 87 0.69 10.70 1.53
CA LEU A 87 1.26 11.29 2.74
C LEU A 87 2.34 10.38 3.36
N TRP A 88 2.08 9.08 3.41
CA TRP A 88 2.95 8.09 4.04
C TRP A 88 4.28 7.88 3.31
N VAL A 89 4.25 7.77 1.98
CA VAL A 89 5.46 7.48 1.18
C VAL A 89 6.47 8.63 1.27
N PRO A 90 6.10 9.91 1.08
CA PRO A 90 7.04 11.02 1.28
C PRO A 90 7.57 11.10 2.71
N PHE A 91 6.73 10.88 3.72
CA PHE A 91 7.15 10.84 5.12
C PHE A 91 8.21 9.76 5.38
N CYS A 92 8.00 8.54 4.86
CA CYS A 92 8.97 7.46 5.00
C CYS A 92 10.31 7.78 4.35
N LYS A 93 10.30 8.40 3.17
CA LYS A 93 11.52 8.80 2.46
C LYS A 93 12.23 9.95 3.18
N LYS A 94 11.50 11.01 3.55
CA LYS A 94 12.04 12.21 4.22
C LYS A 94 12.78 11.89 5.52
N TYR A 95 12.23 10.98 6.32
CA TYR A 95 12.78 10.63 7.63
C TYR A 95 13.44 9.24 7.69
N ASN A 96 13.70 8.64 6.53
CA ASN A 96 14.32 7.31 6.41
C ASN A 96 13.71 6.24 7.35
N ILE A 97 12.38 6.20 7.41
CA ILE A 97 11.64 5.30 8.31
C ILE A 97 11.91 3.85 7.89
N GLN A 98 12.45 3.03 8.79
CA GLN A 98 12.79 1.63 8.42
C GLN A 98 11.56 0.72 8.39
N VAL A 99 10.62 0.91 9.31
CA VAL A 99 9.38 0.12 9.38
C VAL A 99 8.33 0.73 8.46
N ARG A 100 8.20 0.19 7.25
CA ARG A 100 7.32 0.75 6.20
C ARG A 100 5.84 0.40 6.36
N ALA A 101 5.50 -0.58 7.21
CA ALA A 101 4.12 -0.91 7.55
C ALA A 101 3.61 0.00 8.69
N PRO A 102 2.61 0.88 8.46
CA PRO A 102 2.18 1.85 9.46
C PRO A 102 1.68 1.23 10.76
N PHE A 103 0.92 0.11 10.70
CA PHE A 103 0.44 -0.56 11.91
C PHE A 103 1.59 -1.00 12.82
N ARG A 104 2.74 -1.41 12.25
CA ARG A 104 3.95 -1.78 12.99
C ARG A 104 4.68 -0.55 13.48
N TYR A 105 4.85 0.44 12.62
CA TYR A 105 5.58 1.67 12.94
C TYR A 105 4.94 2.45 14.10
N PHE A 106 3.61 2.56 14.13
CA PHE A 106 2.92 3.30 15.18
C PHE A 106 2.64 2.48 16.46
N THR A 107 2.88 1.17 16.44
CA THR A 107 2.80 0.31 17.63
C THR A 107 4.17 0.08 18.28
N SER A 108 5.27 0.19 17.55
CA SER A 108 6.61 0.19 18.14
C SER A 108 6.80 1.38 19.08
N LYS A 109 7.72 1.26 20.05
CA LYS A 109 8.16 2.34 20.95
C LYS A 109 8.83 3.53 20.22
N SER A 110 8.69 3.64 18.91
CA SER A 110 9.17 4.71 18.05
C SER A 110 8.30 5.97 18.17
N THR A 111 7.99 6.35 19.40
CA THR A 111 7.54 7.71 19.68
C THR A 111 8.71 8.66 19.40
N PRO A 112 8.45 9.87 18.87
CA PRO A 112 9.50 10.87 18.72
C PRO A 112 10.22 11.08 20.05
N LEU A 113 11.55 11.17 20.00
CA LEU A 113 12.40 11.50 21.13
C LEU A 113 12.37 13.02 21.35
N GLU A 114 12.73 13.46 22.56
CA GLU A 114 12.82 14.91 22.85
C GLU A 114 13.85 15.62 21.97
N ASP A 115 14.90 14.91 21.55
CA ASP A 115 15.95 15.41 20.66
C ASP A 115 15.53 15.50 19.18
N ASP A 116 14.38 14.92 18.80
CA ASP A 116 13.90 15.00 17.42
C ASP A 116 13.46 16.43 17.06
N SER A 117 13.70 16.82 15.80
CA SER A 117 13.26 18.14 15.32
C SER A 117 11.76 18.38 15.52
N LEU A 118 11.38 19.61 15.89
CA LEU A 118 9.97 20.00 16.04
C LEU A 118 9.14 19.74 14.78
N GLU A 119 9.76 19.90 13.60
CA GLU A 119 9.13 19.59 12.32
C GLU A 119 8.77 18.11 12.21
N PHE A 120 9.70 17.20 12.53
CA PHE A 120 9.44 15.76 12.56
C PHE A 120 8.33 15.41 13.56
N GLN A 121 8.37 15.96 14.77
CA GLN A 121 7.35 15.69 15.79
C GLN A 121 5.95 16.10 15.31
N HIS A 122 5.85 17.27 14.67
CA HIS A 122 4.59 17.76 14.11
C HIS A 122 4.08 16.88 12.95
N GLU A 123 4.96 16.55 11.99
CA GLU A 123 4.60 15.68 10.87
C GLU A 123 4.24 14.27 11.34
N TRP A 124 5.00 13.68 12.26
CA TRP A 124 4.74 12.37 12.82
C TRP A 124 3.35 12.30 13.44
N LYS A 125 2.96 13.30 14.25
CA LYS A 125 1.64 13.37 14.88
C LYS A 125 0.54 13.48 13.82
N LYS A 126 0.75 14.31 12.79
CA LYS A 126 -0.17 14.46 11.66
C LYS A 126 -0.36 13.14 10.91
N ILE A 127 0.72 12.43 10.57
CA ILE A 127 0.67 11.16 9.84
C ILE A 127 0.03 10.07 10.70
N LYS A 128 0.35 9.99 12.00
CA LYS A 128 -0.29 9.05 12.94
C LYS A 128 -1.79 9.24 13.00
N ASN A 129 -2.25 10.50 13.10
CA ASN A 129 -3.67 10.81 13.11
C ASN A 129 -4.33 10.42 11.79
N LYS A 130 -3.71 10.74 10.65
CA LYS A 130 -4.23 10.36 9.32
C LYS A 130 -4.30 8.85 9.11
N TYR A 131 -3.35 8.10 9.67
CA TYR A 131 -3.41 6.64 9.67
C TYR A 131 -4.57 6.12 10.52
N GLY A 132 -4.81 6.71 11.70
CA GLY A 132 -5.99 6.42 12.53
C GLY A 132 -7.31 6.70 11.81
N ASP A 133 -7.39 7.81 11.05
CA ASP A 133 -8.56 8.14 10.23
C ASP A 133 -8.79 7.08 9.13
N LEU A 134 -7.72 6.61 8.46
CA LEU A 134 -7.80 5.53 7.47
C LEU A 134 -8.35 4.24 8.09
N CYS A 135 -7.82 3.83 9.24
CA CYS A 135 -8.26 2.62 9.94
C CYS A 135 -9.76 2.71 10.26
N LYS A 136 -10.20 3.83 10.84
CA LYS A 136 -11.60 4.07 11.19
C LYS A 136 -12.51 4.04 9.97
N LYS A 137 -12.10 4.64 8.85
CA LYS A 137 -12.90 4.63 7.60
C LYS A 137 -13.12 3.21 7.09
N ILE A 138 -12.06 2.41 7.03
CA ILE A 138 -12.12 1.02 6.57
C ILE A 138 -12.97 0.17 7.52
N GLU A 139 -12.80 0.34 8.83
CA GLU A 139 -13.58 -0.36 9.85
C GLU A 139 -15.08 -0.02 9.78
N LEU A 140 -15.41 1.27 9.66
CA LEU A 140 -16.80 1.71 9.50
C LEU A 140 -17.42 1.22 8.18
N ALA A 141 -16.64 1.17 7.11
CA ALA A 141 -17.08 0.63 5.82
C ALA A 141 -17.30 -0.89 5.87
N ALA A 142 -16.53 -1.62 6.67
CA ALA A 142 -16.73 -3.05 6.87
C ALA A 142 -18.00 -3.39 7.65
N GLN A 143 -18.47 -2.47 8.50
CA GLN A 143 -19.69 -2.64 9.30
C GLN A 143 -20.98 -2.22 8.58
N ARG A 144 -20.87 -1.52 7.45
CA ARG A 144 -22.01 -0.98 6.71
C ARG A 144 -22.14 -1.69 5.37
N PRO A 145 -23.36 -2.05 4.94
CA PRO A 145 -23.56 -2.45 3.56
C PRO A 145 -23.19 -1.28 2.65
N PHE A 146 -22.41 -1.55 1.62
CA PHE A 146 -22.16 -0.56 0.58
C PHE A 146 -23.48 -0.32 -0.16
N THR A 147 -23.92 0.95 -0.19
CA THR A 147 -25.06 1.34 -1.01
C THR A 147 -24.61 1.52 -2.44
N CYS A 148 -25.45 1.06 -3.36
CA CYS A 148 -25.21 1.27 -4.77
C CYS A 148 -25.55 2.68 -5.19
N ASP A 149 -24.51 3.49 -5.34
CA ASP A 149 -24.58 4.79 -5.99
C ASP A 149 -24.10 4.65 -7.44
N PRO A 150 -25.02 4.75 -8.43
CA PRO A 150 -24.69 4.66 -9.86
C PRO A 150 -23.73 5.76 -10.33
N ASN A 151 -23.63 6.88 -9.61
CA ASN A 151 -22.77 8.01 -9.95
C ASN A 151 -21.38 7.90 -9.31
N SER A 152 -21.12 6.84 -8.56
CA SER A 152 -19.84 6.64 -7.88
C SER A 152 -18.87 5.81 -8.74
N ASP A 153 -17.57 5.97 -8.50
CA ASP A 153 -16.52 5.11 -9.08
C ASP A 153 -16.72 3.62 -8.74
N PHE A 154 -17.59 3.33 -7.76
CA PHE A 154 -17.95 2.01 -7.27
C PHE A 154 -19.15 1.39 -7.99
N ALA A 155 -19.83 2.13 -8.88
CA ALA A 155 -21.02 1.64 -9.61
C ALA A 155 -20.75 0.33 -10.37
N ILE A 156 -19.50 0.10 -10.78
CA ILE A 156 -19.10 -1.13 -11.45
C ILE A 156 -19.23 -2.39 -10.58
N PHE A 157 -19.38 -2.26 -9.26
CA PHE A 157 -19.57 -3.38 -8.33
C PHE A 157 -21.03 -3.64 -7.97
N CYS A 158 -21.96 -2.80 -8.43
CA CYS A 158 -23.32 -2.80 -7.92
C CYS A 158 -24.20 -3.96 -8.38
N ASP A 159 -24.03 -4.37 -9.64
CA ASP A 159 -24.81 -5.43 -10.25
C ASP A 159 -23.95 -6.68 -10.50
N VAL A 160 -22.88 -6.86 -9.72
CA VAL A 160 -21.87 -7.90 -9.94
C VAL A 160 -22.14 -9.11 -9.07
N ASP A 161 -22.43 -10.25 -9.70
CA ASP A 161 -22.44 -11.55 -9.04
C ASP A 161 -21.00 -11.99 -8.77
N ARG A 162 -20.65 -12.20 -7.49
CA ARG A 162 -19.32 -12.65 -7.04
C ARG A 162 -18.87 -13.97 -7.68
N SER A 163 -19.80 -14.81 -8.11
CA SER A 163 -19.50 -16.11 -8.73
C SER A 163 -19.51 -16.07 -10.26
N ASN A 164 -20.03 -14.99 -10.85
CA ASN A 164 -20.19 -14.86 -12.30
C ASN A 164 -20.15 -13.39 -12.71
N HIS A 165 -18.94 -12.90 -12.92
CA HIS A 165 -18.72 -11.53 -13.38
C HIS A 165 -17.61 -11.48 -14.42
N PRO A 166 -17.63 -10.46 -15.32
CA PRO A 166 -16.49 -10.20 -16.17
C PRO A 166 -15.29 -9.73 -15.33
N ALA A 167 -14.09 -9.87 -15.88
CA ALA A 167 -12.89 -9.28 -15.30
C ALA A 167 -13.04 -7.75 -15.19
N ILE A 168 -12.62 -7.18 -14.06
CA ILE A 168 -12.67 -5.73 -13.81
C ILE A 168 -11.25 -5.24 -13.54
N ILE A 169 -10.77 -4.33 -14.39
CA ILE A 169 -9.44 -3.74 -14.25
C ILE A 169 -9.56 -2.25 -13.95
N LYS A 170 -8.90 -1.79 -12.88
CA LYS A 170 -8.89 -0.38 -12.47
C LYS A 170 -7.47 0.09 -12.13
N VAL A 171 -7.08 1.24 -12.64
CA VAL A 171 -5.80 1.89 -12.35
C VAL A 171 -6.05 3.07 -11.40
N LEU A 172 -5.45 3.07 -10.21
CA LEU A 172 -5.73 4.07 -9.17
C LEU A 172 -4.62 5.12 -8.98
N ALA A 173 -3.38 4.77 -9.30
CA ALA A 173 -2.24 5.67 -9.16
C ALA A 173 -1.33 5.52 -10.38
N CYS A 174 -1.02 6.65 -11.02
CA CYS A 174 -0.10 6.75 -12.15
C CYS A 174 0.87 7.92 -11.91
N PRO A 175 2.19 7.71 -12.00
CA PRO A 175 3.20 8.77 -11.84
C PRO A 175 2.95 9.99 -12.75
N SER A 176 2.36 9.79 -13.92
CA SER A 176 2.08 10.83 -14.92
C SER A 176 0.90 11.74 -14.59
N ILE A 177 0.07 11.37 -13.60
CA ILE A 177 -1.23 12.03 -13.32
C ILE A 177 -1.22 12.69 -11.92
N THR A 178 -0.36 12.25 -11.01
CA THR A 178 -0.35 12.71 -9.62
C THR A 178 0.80 13.68 -9.32
N ILE A 179 0.50 14.79 -8.63
CA ILE A 179 1.48 15.80 -8.16
C ILE A 179 2.61 15.17 -7.31
N ILE A 180 2.31 14.08 -6.61
CA ILE A 180 3.28 13.25 -5.88
C ILE A 180 3.29 11.89 -6.58
N PRO A 181 4.38 11.49 -7.24
CA PRO A 181 4.41 10.20 -7.92
C PRO A 181 4.28 9.08 -6.88
N LEU A 182 3.43 8.11 -7.18
CA LEU A 182 3.33 6.83 -6.48
C LEU A 182 3.65 5.72 -7.49
N PRO A 183 4.21 4.57 -7.04
CA PRO A 183 4.28 3.38 -7.88
C PRO A 183 2.90 3.07 -8.47
N PHE A 184 2.86 2.46 -9.65
CA PHE A 184 1.57 2.08 -10.26
C PHE A 184 0.80 1.16 -9.31
N VAL A 185 -0.48 1.46 -9.07
CA VAL A 185 -1.38 0.54 -8.37
C VAL A 185 -2.48 0.15 -9.35
N LEU A 186 -2.44 -1.11 -9.77
CA LEU A 186 -3.37 -1.70 -10.70
C LEU A 186 -4.17 -2.79 -9.97
N ILE A 187 -5.49 -2.67 -9.98
CA ILE A 187 -6.37 -3.70 -9.46
C ILE A 187 -6.75 -4.57 -10.64
N VAL A 188 -6.41 -5.85 -10.54
CA VAL A 188 -6.81 -6.88 -11.50
C VAL A 188 -7.80 -7.78 -10.79
N LYS A 189 -9.06 -7.73 -11.18
CA LYS A 189 -10.06 -8.70 -10.74
C LYS A 189 -10.27 -9.68 -11.88
N LEU A 190 -9.95 -10.95 -11.66
CA LEU A 190 -10.18 -12.03 -12.62
C LEU A 190 -11.63 -12.48 -12.56
#